data_AF-A0A5B7YJV1-F1
#
_entry.id   AF-A0A5B7YJV1-F1
#
_cell.length_a   1.000
_cell.length_b   1.000
_cell.length_c   1.000
_cell.angle_alpha   90.00
_cell.angle_beta   90.00
_cell.angle_gamma   90.00
#
_symmetry.space_group_name_H-M   'P 1'
#
loop_
_entity.id
_entity.type
_entity.pdbx_description
1 polymer ?
#
loop_
_entity_poly.entity_id
_entity_poly.type
_entity_poly.pdbx_seq_one_letter_code
_entity_poly.pdbx_strand_id
1 'polypeptide(L)' 'MQITRKQYDYLQGFYAHCYAVYHEKSDADFGFWASQLDEANVPWCVQNSVAVTAEDKGSMSLYLSTHLANRGVSIH' A
#
# COMPACT_ATOMS: atom_id res chain seq x y z
N MET A 1 -5.28 -2.45 -14.41
CA MET A 1 -6.24 -2.57 -13.28
C MET A 1 -6.57 -1.18 -12.79
N GLN A 2 -7.81 -0.91 -12.37
CA GLN A 2 -8.20 0.41 -11.87
C GLN A 2 -8.55 0.33 -10.39
N ILE A 3 -8.12 1.32 -9.61
CA ILE A 3 -8.54 1.51 -8.22
C ILE A 3 -9.15 2.90 -8.07
N THR A 4 -10.11 3.02 -7.17
CA THR A 4 -10.74 4.29 -6.85
C THR A 4 -9.81 5.17 -6.01
N ARG A 5 -10.07 6.48 -5.99
CA ARG A 5 -9.38 7.38 -5.05
C ARG A 5 -9.46 6.92 -3.60
N LYS A 6 -10.64 6.45 -3.15
CA LYS A 6 -10.83 5.93 -1.79
C LYS A 6 -9.90 4.74 -1.51
N GLN A 7 -9.82 3.78 -2.43
CA GLN A 7 -8.91 2.64 -2.32
C GLN A 7 -7.44 3.07 -2.30
N TYR A 8 -7.09 4.06 -3.11
CA TYR A 8 -5.75 4.65 -3.10
C TYR A 8 -5.41 5.29 -1.75
N ASP A 9 -6.34 6.03 -1.14
CA ASP A 9 -6.11 6.66 0.16
C ASP A 9 -5.89 5.59 1.27
N TYR A 10 -6.66 4.49 1.25
CA TYR A 10 -6.40 3.33 2.14
C TYR A 10 -5.02 2.70 1.91
N LEU A 11 -4.63 2.54 0.63
CA LEU A 11 -3.32 2.00 0.27
C LEU A 11 -2.17 2.91 0.71
N GLN A 12 -2.36 4.24 0.72
CA GLN A 12 -1.37 5.18 1.26
C GLN A 12 -1.20 5.01 2.77
N GLY A 13 -2.31 4.85 3.50
CA GLY A 13 -2.26 4.56 4.94
C GLY A 13 -1.57 3.23 5.23
N PHE A 14 -1.91 2.19 4.47
CA PHE A 14 -1.30 0.87 4.60
C PHE A 14 0.20 0.90 4.28
N TYR A 15 0.60 1.61 3.21
CA TYR A 15 2.01 1.82 2.88
C TYR A 15 2.78 2.45 4.04
N ALA A 16 2.24 3.52 4.63
CA ALA A 16 2.86 4.21 5.75
C ALA A 16 3.00 3.28 6.98
N HIS A 17 1.97 2.49 7.27
CA HIS A 17 2.02 1.50 8.34
C HIS A 17 3.12 0.45 8.10
N CYS A 18 3.14 -0.17 6.92
CA CYS A 18 4.18 -1.14 6.55
C CYS A 18 5.58 -0.53 6.69
N TYR A 19 5.78 0.69 6.20
CA TYR A 19 7.07 1.37 6.29
C TYR A 19 7.49 1.60 7.75
N ALA A 20 6.57 2.06 8.61
CA ALA A 20 6.84 2.28 10.04
C ALA A 20 7.17 0.97 10.77
N VAL A 21 6.47 -0.12 10.46
CA VAL A 21 6.76 -1.45 11.02
C VAL A 21 8.13 -1.94 10.58
N TYR A 22 8.44 -1.89 9.28
CA TYR A 22 9.67 -2.44 8.72
C TYR A 22 10.92 -1.62 9.07
N HIS A 23 10.80 -0.29 9.14
CA HIS A 23 11.97 0.59 9.25
C HIS A 23 12.09 1.34 10.56
N GLU A 24 10.98 1.53 11.27
CA GLU A 24 10.91 2.35 12.50
C GLU A 24 10.56 1.54 13.76
N LYS A 25 10.44 0.22 13.63
CA LYS A 25 10.10 -0.72 14.73
C LYS A 25 8.78 -0.37 15.44
N SER A 26 7.83 0.20 14.70
CA SER A 26 6.48 0.41 15.21
C SER A 26 5.73 -0.91 15.37
N ASP A 27 4.73 -0.92 16.26
CA ASP A 27 3.88 -2.09 16.45
C ASP A 27 3.09 -2.43 15.17
N ALA A 28 3.04 -3.71 14.85
CA ALA A 28 2.33 -4.21 13.68
C ALA A 28 0.84 -4.43 14.00
N ASP A 29 -0.03 -3.85 13.19
CA ASP A 29 -1.49 -4.07 13.24
C ASP A 29 -2.02 -4.48 11.86
N PHE A 30 -1.43 -5.54 11.32
CA PHE A 30 -1.82 -6.07 10.01
C PHE A 30 -3.26 -6.62 9.99
N GLY A 31 -3.81 -7.00 11.16
CA GLY A 31 -5.20 -7.44 11.28
C GLY A 31 -6.18 -6.31 10.97
N PHE A 32 -5.99 -5.14 11.60
CA PHE A 32 -6.79 -3.95 11.31
C PHE A 32 -6.69 -3.56 9.83
N TRP A 33 -5.48 -3.48 9.29
CA TRP A 33 -5.27 -3.05 7.90
C TRP A 33 -5.85 -4.02 6.88
N ALA A 34 -5.74 -5.33 7.11
CA ALA A 34 -6.38 -6.33 6.26
C ALA A 34 -7.90 -6.13 6.21
N SER A 35 -8.55 -5.95 7.36
CA SER A 35 -10.00 -5.67 7.40
C SER A 35 -10.37 -4.38 6.67
N GLN A 36 -9.62 -3.29 6.85
CA GLN A 36 -9.87 -2.02 6.15
C GLN A 36 -9.73 -2.13 4.62
N LEU A 37 -8.73 -2.86 4.14
CA LEU A 37 -8.48 -3.04 2.71
C LEU A 37 -9.50 -3.99 2.06
N ASP A 38 -9.91 -5.02 2.78
CA ASP A 38 -10.96 -5.96 2.35
C ASP A 38 -12.33 -5.27 2.28
N GLU A 39 -12.70 -4.46 3.28
CA GLU A 39 -13.90 -3.63 3.26
C GLU A 39 -13.91 -2.63 2.09
N ALA A 40 -12.73 -2.09 1.75
CA ALA A 40 -12.54 -1.22 0.59
C ALA A 40 -12.47 -1.99 -0.75
N ASN A 41 -12.62 -3.31 -0.75
CA ASN A 41 -12.52 -4.20 -1.91
C ASN A 41 -11.21 -4.01 -2.70
N VAL A 42 -10.11 -3.77 -1.99
CA VAL A 42 -8.79 -3.61 -2.62
C VAL A 42 -8.27 -4.99 -3.04
N PRO A 43 -7.93 -5.22 -4.32
CA PRO A 43 -7.43 -6.51 -4.77
C PRO A 43 -6.16 -6.91 -4.01
N TRP A 44 -6.12 -8.15 -3.55
CA TRP A 44 -5.00 -8.68 -2.76
C TRP A 44 -3.63 -8.51 -3.43
N CYS A 45 -3.55 -8.64 -4.76
CA CYS A 45 -2.32 -8.41 -5.52
C CYS A 45 -1.78 -6.98 -5.39
N VAL A 46 -2.66 -5.98 -5.18
CA VAL A 46 -2.28 -4.60 -4.90
C VAL A 46 -1.81 -4.44 -3.47
N GLN A 47 -2.49 -5.06 -2.51
CA GLN A 47 -2.10 -4.99 -1.09
C GLN A 47 -0.67 -5.52 -0.91
N ASN A 48 -0.38 -6.72 -1.42
CA ASN A 48 0.98 -7.29 -1.39
C ASN A 48 1.99 -6.42 -2.12
N SER A 49 1.57 -5.86 -3.26
CA SER A 49 2.43 -4.96 -4.01
C SER A 49 2.91 -3.78 -3.17
N VAL A 50 2.00 -3.17 -2.42
CA VAL A 50 2.29 -2.05 -1.52
C VAL A 50 3.18 -2.48 -0.35
N ALA A 51 2.91 -3.64 0.26
CA ALA A 51 3.74 -4.16 1.34
C ALA A 51 5.20 -4.38 0.90
N VAL A 52 5.41 -5.02 -0.25
CA VAL A 52 6.76 -5.23 -0.82
C VAL A 52 7.45 -3.89 -1.13
N THR A 53 6.72 -2.91 -1.66
CA THR A 53 7.28 -1.58 -1.92
C THR A 53 7.68 -0.86 -0.62
N ALA A 54 6.91 -1.03 0.47
CA ALA A 54 7.21 -0.42 1.76
C ALA A 54 8.43 -1.07 2.46
N GLU A 55 8.69 -2.35 2.19
CA GLU A 55 9.89 -3.06 2.68
C GLU A 55 11.17 -2.50 2.02
N ASP A 56 11.10 -2.10 0.75
CA ASP A 56 12.25 -1.56 0.02
C ASP A 56 12.55 -0.10 0.40
N LYS A 57 13.54 0.06 1.30
CA LYS A 57 14.08 1.35 1.73
C LYS A 57 14.76 2.15 0.59
N GLY A 58 15.08 1.49 -0.52
CA GLY A 58 15.75 2.04 -1.69
C GLY A 58 14.83 2.62 -2.77
N SER A 59 13.51 2.51 -2.60
CA SER A 59 12.54 3.20 -3.44
C SER A 59 12.86 4.71 -3.44
N MET A 60 13.46 5.20 -4.52
CA MET A 60 14.10 6.52 -4.69
C MET A 60 13.12 7.71 -4.57
N SER A 61 12.40 7.84 -3.46
CA SER A 61 11.37 8.86 -3.22
C SER A 61 10.23 8.85 -4.25
N LEU A 62 10.06 7.74 -5.00
CA LEU A 62 8.93 7.61 -5.92
C LEU A 62 7.63 7.51 -5.11
N TYR A 63 6.63 8.30 -5.51
CA TYR A 63 5.30 8.25 -4.91
C TYR A 63 4.69 6.86 -5.07
N LEU A 64 3.86 6.43 -4.11
CA LEU A 64 3.12 5.16 -4.20
C LEU A 64 2.35 5.04 -5.53
N SER A 65 1.78 6.15 -6.03
CA SER A 65 1.14 6.22 -7.34
C SER A 65 2.06 5.82 -8.50
N THR A 66 3.34 6.15 -8.45
CA THR A 66 4.33 5.76 -9.47
C THR A 66 4.61 4.26 -9.43
N HIS A 67 4.74 3.68 -8.24
CA HIS A 67 4.91 2.23 -8.07
C HIS A 67 3.69 1.44 -8.58
N LEU A 68 2.50 1.93 -8.27
CA LEU A 68 1.25 1.37 -8.75
C LEU A 68 1.13 1.48 -10.28
N ALA A 69 1.46 2.64 -10.85
CA ALA A 69 1.45 2.84 -12.30
C ALA A 69 2.42 1.90 -13.03
N ASN A 70 3.64 1.72 -12.50
CA ASN A 70 4.63 0.78 -13.06
C ASN A 70 4.16 -0.68 -13.04
N ARG A 71 3.22 -1.02 -12.14
CA ARG A 71 2.57 -2.34 -12.08
C ARG A 71 1.23 -2.38 -12.83
N GLY A 72 0.93 -1.39 -13.66
CA GLY A 72 -0.29 -1.33 -14.46
C GLY A 72 -1.56 -1.04 -13.67
N VAL A 73 -1.42 -0.40 -12.50
CA VAL A 73 -2.54 0.06 -11.66
C VAL A 73 -2.74 1.57 -11.86
N SER A 74 -3.90 1.96 -12.39
CA SER A 74 -4.28 3.35 -12.59
C SER A 74 -5.31 3.78 -11.55
N ILE A 75 -5.20 5.03 -11.08
CA ILE A 75 -6.11 5.64 -10.11
C ILE A 75 -7.21 6.38 -10.89
N HIS A 76 -8.47 6.16 -10.54
CA HIS A 76 -9.65 6.83 -11.09
C HIS A 76 -10.48 7.49 -9.98
#